data_AF-D4H576-F1
#
_entry.id   AF-D4H576-F1
#
_cell.length_a   1.000
_cell.length_b   1.000
_cell.length_c   1.000
_cell.angle_alpha   90.00
_cell.angle_beta   90.00
_cell.angle_gamma   90.00
#
_symmetry.space_group_name_H-M   'P 1'
#
loop_
_entity.id
_entity.type
_entity.pdbx_description
1 polymer ?
#
loop_
_entity_poly.entity_id
_entity_poly.type
_entity_poly.pdbx_seq_one_letter_code
_entity_poly.pdbx_strand_id
1 'polypeptide(L)'
;MNGKRYTDEFKIEVVKQITEQGHKVNDVASRLDVNPSSIYNWIKKYGSDNSDYKIQSDHQSEINRLKKELRRVTEERDILKKAAAYFAKESQ
;
A
#
# COMPACT_ATOMS: atom_id res chain seq x y z
N MET A 1 -6.80 -30.48 -6.48
CA MET A 1 -5.48 -30.25 -5.84
C MET A 1 -5.51 -28.87 -5.19
N ASN A 2 -5.48 -28.78 -3.86
CA ASN A 2 -5.47 -27.50 -3.17
C ASN A 2 -4.01 -27.03 -3.05
N GLY A 3 -3.59 -26.09 -3.90
CA GLY A 3 -2.23 -25.55 -3.85
C GLY A 3 -1.99 -24.78 -2.55
N LYS A 4 -0.73 -24.79 -2.05
CA LYS A 4 -0.31 -23.93 -0.92
C LYS A 4 -0.73 -22.48 -1.22
N ARG A 5 -1.57 -21.88 -0.37
CA ARG A 5 -1.98 -20.47 -0.50
C ARG A 5 -1.00 -19.59 0.26
N TYR A 6 -0.38 -18.66 -0.47
CA TYR A 6 0.48 -17.64 0.11
C TYR A 6 -0.29 -16.32 0.25
N THR A 7 0.01 -15.57 1.32
CA THR A 7 -0.52 -14.22 1.50
C THR A 7 0.06 -13.27 0.46
N ASP A 8 -0.59 -12.14 0.22
CA ASP A 8 -0.11 -11.19 -0.78
C ASP A 8 1.15 -10.46 -0.29
N GLU A 9 1.27 -10.22 1.01
CA GLU A 9 2.49 -9.68 1.63
C GLU A 9 3.70 -10.58 1.38
N PHE A 10 3.52 -11.90 1.53
CA PHE A 10 4.58 -12.86 1.25
C PHE A 10 5.01 -12.83 -0.21
N LYS A 11 4.06 -12.80 -1.15
CA LYS A 11 4.36 -12.76 -2.59
C LYS A 11 5.10 -11.47 -2.96
N ILE A 12 4.67 -10.34 -2.42
CA ILE A 12 5.30 -9.04 -2.65
C ILE A 12 6.74 -9.06 -2.15
N GLU A 13 6.99 -9.57 -0.95
CA GLU A 13 8.35 -9.65 -0.39
C GLU A 13 9.27 -10.53 -1.24
N VAL A 14 8.77 -11.67 -1.73
CA VAL A 14 9.51 -12.55 -2.64
C VAL A 14 9.86 -11.84 -3.95
N VAL A 15 8.93 -11.06 -4.49
CA VAL A 15 9.19 -10.26 -5.70
C VAL A 15 10.27 -9.21 -5.44
N LYS A 16 10.22 -8.50 -4.30
CA LYS A 16 11.24 -7.51 -3.92
C LYS A 16 12.63 -8.10 -3.78
N GLN A 17 12.77 -9.29 -3.19
CA GLN A 17 14.06 -10.00 -3.11
C GLN A 17 14.69 -10.21 -4.51
N ILE A 18 13.87 -10.33 -5.55
CA ILE A 18 14.35 -10.58 -6.92
C ILE A 18 14.57 -9.26 -7.66
N THR A 19 13.61 -8.34 -7.59
CA THR A 19 13.64 -7.09 -8.38
C THR A 19 14.51 -6.00 -7.74
N GLU A 20 14.51 -5.89 -6.41
CA GLU A 20 15.23 -4.83 -5.69
C GLU A 20 16.59 -5.33 -5.17
N GLN A 21 16.65 -6.57 -4.67
CA GLN A 21 17.86 -7.14 -4.07
C GLN A 21 18.68 -8.01 -5.04
N GLY A 22 18.16 -8.26 -6.25
CA GLY A 22 18.88 -8.94 -7.34
C GLY A 22 19.09 -10.45 -7.14
N HIS A 23 18.35 -11.10 -6.25
CA HIS A 23 18.44 -12.55 -6.08
C HIS A 23 17.87 -13.30 -7.29
N LYS A 24 18.48 -14.45 -7.64
CA LYS A 24 17.97 -15.29 -8.72
C LYS A 24 16.69 -16.02 -8.28
N VAL A 25 15.74 -16.13 -9.20
CA VAL A 25 14.46 -16.82 -8.98
C VAL A 25 14.67 -18.23 -8.42
N ASN A 26 15.61 -19.00 -8.98
CA ASN A 26 15.87 -20.37 -8.55
C ASN A 26 16.42 -20.46 -7.12
N ASP A 27 17.29 -19.53 -6.73
CA ASP A 27 17.88 -19.52 -5.38
C ASP A 27 16.80 -19.22 -4.33
N VAL A 28 15.93 -18.27 -4.62
CA VAL A 28 14.79 -17.89 -3.76
C VAL A 28 13.75 -19.01 -3.71
N ALA A 29 13.44 -19.64 -4.85
CA ALA A 29 12.54 -20.78 -4.95
C ALA A 29 13.00 -21.95 -4.07
N SER A 30 14.29 -22.31 -4.15
CA SER A 30 14.87 -23.38 -3.34
C SER A 30 14.88 -23.05 -1.85
N ARG A 31 15.20 -21.80 -1.47
CA ARG A 31 15.23 -21.37 -0.07
C ARG A 31 13.84 -21.39 0.59
N LEU A 32 12.81 -21.04 -0.16
CA LEU A 32 11.44 -20.88 0.35
C LEU A 32 10.54 -22.11 0.11
N ASP A 33 11.06 -23.17 -0.53
CA ASP A 33 10.27 -24.34 -0.96
C ASP A 33 9.03 -23.93 -1.80
N VAL A 34 9.26 -23.03 -2.77
CA VAL A 34 8.23 -22.51 -3.69
C VAL A 34 8.59 -22.90 -5.11
N ASN A 35 7.59 -23.25 -5.91
CA ASN A 35 7.80 -23.53 -7.33
C ASN A 35 8.25 -22.24 -8.08
N PRO A 36 9.38 -22.26 -8.84
CA PRO A 36 9.83 -21.12 -9.62
C PRO A 36 8.75 -20.49 -10.51
N SER A 37 7.88 -21.29 -11.11
CA SER A 37 6.76 -20.82 -11.95
C SER A 37 5.77 -19.96 -11.18
N SER A 38 5.54 -20.25 -9.88
CA SER A 38 4.71 -19.40 -9.02
C SER A 38 5.36 -18.03 -8.81
N ILE A 39 6.68 -18.00 -8.64
CA ILE A 39 7.43 -16.75 -8.45
C ILE A 39 7.39 -15.90 -9.72
N TYR A 40 7.57 -16.48 -10.91
CA TYR A 40 7.41 -15.73 -12.18
C TYR A 40 6.00 -15.12 -12.32
N ASN A 41 4.96 -15.84 -11.92
CA ASN A 41 3.60 -15.32 -11.91
C ASN A 41 3.43 -14.16 -10.92
N TRP A 42 4.09 -14.21 -9.77
CA TRP A 42 4.09 -13.11 -8.79
C TRP A 42 4.86 -11.90 -9.31
N ILE A 43 6.03 -12.10 -9.93
CA ILE A 43 6.79 -11.00 -10.56
C ILE A 43 5.93 -10.32 -11.63
N LYS A 44 5.22 -11.08 -12.46
CA LYS A 44 4.31 -10.50 -13.46
C LYS A 44 3.17 -9.68 -12.83
N LYS A 45 2.69 -10.08 -11.66
CA LYS A 45 1.54 -9.45 -10.97
C LYS A 45 1.93 -8.26 -10.08
N TYR A 46 3.04 -8.35 -9.37
CA TYR A 46 3.46 -7.41 -8.33
C TYR A 46 4.79 -6.69 -8.65
N GLY A 47 5.45 -7.04 -9.76
CA GLY A 47 6.69 -6.41 -10.19
C GLY A 47 6.49 -4.98 -10.65
N SER A 48 7.57 -4.20 -10.63
CA SER A 48 7.61 -2.77 -10.98
C SER A 48 7.14 -2.46 -12.40
N ASP A 49 7.27 -3.43 -13.31
CA ASP A 49 6.92 -3.28 -14.73
C ASP A 49 5.42 -3.49 -14.98
N ASN A 50 4.67 -3.93 -13.97
CA ASN A 50 3.22 -4.00 -14.06
C ASN A 50 2.63 -2.61 -13.80
N SER A 51 2.26 -1.92 -14.89
CA SER A 51 1.66 -0.58 -14.86
C SER A 51 0.45 -0.51 -13.95
N ASP A 52 -0.40 -1.54 -13.94
CA ASP A 52 -1.66 -1.54 -13.19
C ASP A 52 -1.40 -1.63 -11.68
N TYR A 53 -0.44 -2.46 -11.26
CA TYR A 53 -0.05 -2.55 -9.85
C TYR A 53 0.59 -1.25 -9.35
N LYS A 54 1.43 -0.62 -10.18
CA LYS A 54 2.02 0.68 -9.87
C LYS A 54 0.97 1.77 -9.72
N ILE A 55 0.05 1.87 -10.69
CA ILE A 55 -1.08 2.81 -10.66
C ILE A 55 -1.94 2.58 -9.40
N GLN A 56 -2.24 1.32 -9.07
CA GLN A 56 -3.02 0.99 -7.87
C GLN A 56 -2.29 1.39 -6.58
N SER A 57 -0.99 1.16 -6.49
CA SER A 57 -0.16 1.56 -5.35
C SER A 57 -0.12 3.08 -5.19
N ASP A 58 0.11 3.79 -6.29
CA ASP A 58 0.17 5.26 -6.32
C ASP A 58 -1.20 5.85 -5.94
N HIS A 59 -2.31 5.33 -6.46
CA HIS A 59 -3.66 5.73 -6.06
C HIS A 59 -3.92 5.49 -4.57
N GLN A 60 -3.46 4.37 -4.02
CA GLN A 60 -3.64 4.08 -2.59
C GLN A 60 -2.84 5.04 -1.72
N SER A 61 -1.65 5.45 -2.17
CA SER A 61 -0.82 6.46 -1.49
C SER A 61 -1.52 7.83 -1.48
N GLU A 62 -2.11 8.23 -2.62
CA GLU A 62 -2.81 9.49 -2.77
C GLU A 62 -4.11 9.52 -1.93
N ILE A 63 -4.87 8.43 -1.91
CA ILE A 63 -6.05 8.29 -1.04
C ILE A 63 -5.66 8.49 0.43
N ASN A 64 -4.53 7.92 0.87
CA ASN A 64 -4.07 8.07 2.25
C ASN A 64 -3.63 9.51 2.56
N ARG A 65 -2.99 10.18 1.60
CA ARG A 65 -2.64 11.60 1.72
C ARG A 65 -3.88 12.47 1.82
N LEU A 66 -4.83 12.31 0.91
CA LEU A 66 -6.09 13.07 0.88
C LEU A 66 -6.91 12.86 2.14
N LYS A 67 -6.97 11.64 2.68
CA LYS A 67 -7.65 11.37 3.97
C LYS A 67 -7.01 12.12 5.14
N LYS A 68 -5.68 12.21 5.19
CA LYS A 68 -4.96 12.98 6.22
C LYS A 68 -5.25 14.48 6.11
N GLU A 69 -5.21 15.00 4.89
CA GLU A 69 -5.47 16.42 4.63
C GLU A 69 -6.93 16.80 4.94
N LEU A 70 -7.88 15.97 4.52
CA LEU A 70 -9.30 16.15 4.83
C LEU A 70 -9.54 16.18 6.34
N ARG A 71 -8.88 15.28 7.09
CA ARG A 71 -8.96 15.28 8.55
C ARG A 71 -8.45 16.59 9.14
N ARG A 72 -7.26 17.05 8.73
CA ARG A 72 -6.66 18.30 9.20
C ARG A 72 -7.58 19.50 8.97
N VAL A 73 -8.05 19.67 7.73
CA VAL A 73 -8.92 20.79 7.35
C VAL A 73 -10.27 20.73 8.07
N THR A 74 -10.80 19.53 8.30
CA THR A 74 -12.04 19.34 9.07
C THR A 74 -11.85 19.77 10.52
N GLU A 75 -10.75 19.35 11.16
CA GLU A 75 -10.41 19.74 12.53
C GLU A 75 -10.22 21.27 12.66
N GLU A 76 -9.47 21.89 11.76
CA GLU A 76 -9.28 23.35 11.71
C GLU A 76 -10.61 24.09 11.58
N ARG A 77 -11.46 23.68 10.65
CA ARG A 77 -12.81 24.24 10.46
C ARG A 77 -13.64 24.12 11.73
N ASP A 78 -13.60 22.97 12.39
CA ASP A 78 -14.41 22.71 13.57
C ASP A 78 -13.94 23.51 14.78
N ILE A 79 -12.63 23.74 14.91
CA ILE A 79 -12.06 24.65 15.91
C ILE A 79 -12.56 26.08 15.68
N LEU A 80 -12.51 26.57 14.43
CA LEU A 80 -12.98 27.92 14.09
C LEU A 80 -14.49 28.09 14.37
N LYS A 81 -15.30 27.08 14.01
CA LYS A 81 -16.74 27.08 14.32
C LYS A 81 -17.01 27.14 15.83
N LYS A 82 -16.27 26.36 16.62
CA LYS A 82 -16.39 26.37 18.09
C LYS A 82 -15.99 27.72 18.67
N ALA A 83 -14.90 28.31 18.19
CA ALA A 83 -14.46 29.64 18.62
C ALA A 83 -15.50 30.71 18.29
N ALA A 84 -16.02 30.73 17.05
CA ALA A 84 -17.06 31.68 16.63
C ALA A 84 -18.33 31.55 17.49
N ALA A 85 -18.76 30.31 17.80
CA ALA A 85 -19.91 30.07 18.67
C ALA A 85 -19.67 30.55 20.11
N TYR A 86 -18.44 30.37 20.63
CA TYR A 86 -18.06 30.86 21.95
C TYR A 86 -18.10 32.40 22.01
N PHE A 87 -17.47 33.09 21.05
CA PHE A 87 -17.46 34.56 21.02
C PHE A 87 -18.86 35.18 20.81
N ALA A 88 -19.71 34.55 19.99
CA ALA A 88 -21.09 34.99 19.82
C ALA A 88 -21.91 34.93 21.13
N LYS A 89 -21.62 33.95 22.00
CA LYS A 89 -22.28 33.81 23.30
C LYS A 89 -21.83 34.86 24.32
N GLU A 90 -20.54 35.22 24.34
CA GLU A 90 -19.98 36.24 25.26
C GLU A 90 -20.40 37.67 24.89
N SER A 91 -20.94 37.89 23.69
CA SER A 91 -21.38 39.21 23.21
C SER A 91 -22.87 39.51 23.49
N GLN A 92 -23.55 38.62 24.23
CA GLN A 92 -24.93 38.79 24.72
C GLN A 92 -24.94 39.19 26.19
#